data_AF-A0AAV7JG11-F1
#
_entry.id   AF-A0AAV7JG11-F1
#
_cell.length_a   1.000
_cell.length_b   1.000
_cell.length_c   1.000
_cell.angle_alpha   90.00
_cell.angle_beta   90.00
_cell.angle_gamma   90.00
#
_symmetry.space_group_name_H-M   'P 1'
#
loop_
_entity.id
_entity.type
_entity.pdbx_description
1 polymer ?
#
loop_
_entity_poly.entity_id
_entity_poly.type
_entity_poly.pdbx_seq_one_letter_code
_entity_poly.pdbx_strand_id
1 'polypeptide(L)'
;MCCKSGKVQLHDLEDLSEPLKRLMLGETSESRHFLENIRKYNSCFQMTSFGVTKETRESGYMPTFKTQGQVYHTAGSLLPLPDEHPQFLQIYFMGNDANETN
;
A
#
# COMPACT_ATOMS: atom_id res chain seq x y z
N MET A 1 13.04 -22.93 -23.38
CA MET A 1 13.01 -24.07 -22.42
C MET A 1 12.28 -23.59 -21.17
N CYS A 2 11.15 -24.21 -20.84
CA CYS A 2 10.26 -23.82 -19.75
C CYS A 2 10.27 -24.90 -18.64
N CYS A 3 9.73 -24.57 -17.47
CA CYS A 3 9.61 -25.41 -16.28
C CYS A 3 9.23 -26.88 -16.61
N LYS A 4 10.01 -27.83 -16.07
CA LYS A 4 9.80 -29.29 -16.20
C LYS A 4 9.71 -29.80 -17.64
N SER A 5 10.58 -29.30 -18.52
CA SER A 5 10.67 -29.77 -19.93
C SER A 5 9.36 -29.64 -20.72
N GLY A 6 8.59 -28.58 -20.46
CA GLY A 6 7.32 -28.32 -21.15
C GLY A 6 6.12 -29.14 -20.64
N LYS A 7 6.29 -29.89 -19.54
CA LYS A 7 5.18 -30.63 -18.89
C LYS A 7 4.31 -29.75 -17.99
N VAL A 8 4.67 -28.48 -17.82
CA VAL A 8 3.88 -27.50 -17.10
C VAL A 8 3.38 -26.50 -18.12
N GLN A 9 2.06 -26.45 -18.29
CA GLN A 9 1.39 -25.41 -19.04
C GLN A 9 0.87 -24.39 -18.03
N LEU A 10 1.47 -23.20 -18.03
CA LEU A 10 0.98 -22.08 -17.23
C LEU A 10 -0.20 -21.46 -17.98
N HIS A 11 -1.20 -21.00 -17.23
CA HIS A 11 -2.22 -20.15 -17.81
C HIS A 11 -1.59 -18.85 -18.29
N ASP A 12 -2.15 -18.28 -19.36
CA ASP A 12 -1.76 -16.96 -19.80
C ASP A 12 -2.02 -15.96 -18.68
N LEU A 13 -1.10 -15.01 -18.53
CA LEU A 13 -1.29 -13.92 -17.59
C LEU A 13 -2.46 -13.07 -18.08
N GLU A 14 -3.38 -12.75 -17.18
CA GLU A 14 -4.41 -11.77 -17.49
C GLU A 14 -3.77 -10.43 -17.85
N ASP A 15 -4.36 -9.77 -18.83
CA ASP A 15 -3.94 -8.44 -19.25
C ASP A 15 -4.11 -7.46 -18.08
N LEU A 16 -3.10 -6.61 -17.88
CA LEU A 16 -3.18 -5.54 -16.89
C LEU A 16 -4.35 -4.61 -17.23
N SER A 17 -5.07 -4.13 -16.21
CA SER A 17 -6.09 -3.10 -16.38
C SER A 17 -5.46 -1.73 -16.64
N GLU A 18 -6.14 -0.87 -17.38
CA GLU A 18 -5.75 0.54 -17.48
C GLU A 18 -6.02 1.28 -16.16
N PRO A 19 -5.17 2.26 -15.77
CA PRO A 19 -4.05 2.83 -16.52
C PRO A 19 -2.72 2.06 -16.36
N LEU A 20 -2.68 1.01 -15.54
CA LEU A 20 -1.45 0.31 -15.18
C LEU A 20 -0.79 -0.35 -16.40
N LYS A 21 -1.59 -0.90 -17.33
CA LYS A 21 -1.09 -1.45 -18.58
C LYS A 21 -0.23 -0.44 -19.34
N ARG A 22 -0.74 0.76 -19.62
CA ARG A 22 0.02 1.82 -20.31
C ARG A 22 1.29 2.25 -19.56
N LEU A 23 1.23 2.32 -18.23
CA LEU A 23 2.39 2.68 -17.40
C LEU A 23 3.51 1.64 -17.45
N MET A 24 3.19 0.37 -17.70
CA MET A 24 4.14 -0.74 -17.74
C MET A 24 4.84 -0.91 -19.11
N LEU A 25 4.42 -0.19 -20.15
CA LEU A 25 4.95 -0.37 -21.52
C LEU A 25 6.26 0.40 -21.81
N GLY A 26 6.55 1.49 -21.10
CA GLY A 26 7.76 2.31 -21.33
C GLY A 26 7.75 3.15 -22.63
N GLU A 27 6.62 3.18 -23.34
CA GLU A 27 6.47 3.85 -24.63
C GLU A 27 6.37 5.39 -24.50
N THR A 28 5.72 5.87 -23.45
CA THR A 28 5.54 7.30 -23.17
C THR A 28 6.57 7.82 -22.17
N SER A 29 6.80 9.13 -22.14
CA SER A 29 7.62 9.76 -21.10
C SER A 29 7.11 9.44 -19.68
N GLU A 30 5.79 9.43 -19.51
CA GLU A 30 5.12 9.05 -18.25
C GLU A 30 5.44 7.60 -17.85
N SER A 31 5.29 6.64 -18.76
CA SER A 31 5.58 5.23 -18.47
C SER A 31 7.06 4.98 -18.17
N ARG A 32 7.99 5.69 -18.83
CA ARG A 32 9.43 5.62 -18.50
C ARG A 32 9.71 6.16 -17.12
N HIS A 33 9.16 7.33 -16.80
CA HIS A 33 9.27 7.91 -15.46
C HIS A 33 8.70 6.98 -14.38
N PHE A 34 7.54 6.36 -14.65
CA PHE A 34 6.92 5.38 -13.77
C PHE A 34 7.85 4.20 -13.51
N LEU A 35 8.37 3.56 -14.56
CA LEU A 35 9.27 2.40 -14.44
C LEU A 35 10.59 2.75 -13.73
N GLU A 36 11.18 3.90 -14.02
CA GLU A 36 12.39 4.39 -13.33
C GLU A 36 12.17 4.60 -11.83
N ASN A 37 10.96 4.99 -11.43
CA ASN A 37 10.62 5.32 -10.06
C ASN A 37 9.68 4.30 -9.38
N ILE A 38 9.39 3.16 -10.00
CA ILE A 38 8.38 2.18 -9.53
C ILE A 38 8.64 1.72 -8.09
N ARG A 39 9.91 1.57 -7.71
CA ARG A 39 10.29 1.24 -6.33
C ARG A 39 9.91 2.34 -5.34
N LYS A 40 10.09 3.61 -5.71
CA LYS A 40 9.72 4.74 -4.84
C LYS A 40 8.20 4.80 -4.68
N TYR A 41 7.45 4.65 -5.77
CA TYR A 41 5.99 4.58 -5.70
C TYR A 41 5.53 3.46 -4.76
N ASN A 42 6.06 2.25 -4.93
CA ASN A 42 5.70 1.12 -4.07
C ASN A 42 6.14 1.31 -2.62
N SER A 43 7.31 1.92 -2.37
CA SER A 43 7.80 2.20 -1.03
C SER A 43 7.00 3.26 -0.28
N CYS A 44 6.42 4.25 -0.97
CA CYS A 44 5.51 5.21 -0.33
C CYS A 44 4.28 4.52 0.29
N PHE A 45 3.82 3.41 -0.30
CA PHE A 45 2.70 2.62 0.22
C PHE A 45 3.13 1.46 1.13
N GLN A 46 4.42 1.37 1.47
CA GLN A 46 4.94 0.36 2.39
C GLN A 46 4.71 0.73 3.87
N MET A 47 4.30 1.98 4.15
CA MET A 47 4.05 2.43 5.51
C MET A 47 2.90 1.64 6.15
N THR A 48 3.27 0.71 7.02
CA THR A 48 2.34 0.01 7.90
C THR A 48 2.14 0.84 9.17
N SER A 49 0.89 1.19 9.45
CA SER A 49 0.50 1.79 10.73
C SER A 49 -0.26 0.76 11.57
N PHE A 50 -0.16 0.87 12.89
CA PHE A 50 -0.87 0.00 13.82
C PHE A 50 -2.04 0.76 14.44
N GLY A 51 -3.25 0.25 14.24
CA GLY A 51 -4.40 0.64 15.04
C GLY A 51 -4.39 -0.13 16.36
N VAL A 52 -4.38 0.58 17.49
CA VAL A 52 -4.43 -0.03 18.82
C VAL A 52 -5.64 0.51 19.57
N THR A 53 -6.54 -0.38 20.01
CA THR A 53 -7.72 0.00 20.80
C THR A 53 -7.46 0.03 22.30
N LYS A 54 -6.38 -0.63 22.76
CA LYS A 54 -6.00 -0.70 24.17
C LYS A 54 -4.50 -0.54 24.34
N GLU A 55 -4.12 0.54 25.01
CA GLU A 55 -2.75 0.82 25.42
C GLU A 55 -2.60 0.69 26.95
N THR A 56 -1.37 0.42 27.38
CA THR A 56 -0.96 0.37 28.78
C THR A 56 -0.22 1.67 29.09
N ARG A 57 -0.78 2.45 30.00
CA ARG A 57 -0.16 3.69 30.50
C ARG A 57 0.24 3.49 31.95
N GLU A 58 1.54 3.54 32.23
CA GLU A 58 2.10 3.48 33.58
C GLU A 58 2.77 4.82 33.90
N SER A 59 2.62 5.31 35.13
CA SER A 59 3.19 6.60 35.53
C SER A 59 4.71 6.56 35.46
N GLY A 60 5.32 7.56 34.80
CA GLY A 60 6.77 7.63 34.57
C GLY A 60 7.27 6.85 33.34
N TYR A 61 6.39 6.18 32.58
CA TYR A 61 6.74 5.46 31.36
C TYR A 61 5.96 5.98 30.15
N MET A 62 6.53 5.77 28.96
CA MET A 62 5.81 6.01 27.70
C MET A 62 4.65 5.01 27.55
N PRO A 63 3.51 5.42 26.99
CA PRO A 63 2.44 4.48 26.64
C PRO A 63 2.96 3.34 25.79
N THR A 64 2.60 2.11 26.14
CA THR A 64 3.00 0.91 25.40
C THR A 64 1.79 0.06 25.05
N PHE A 65 1.91 -0.75 24.00
CA PHE A 65 0.96 -1.81 23.70
C PHE A 65 1.73 -3.12 23.52
N LYS A 66 1.09 -4.24 23.86
CA LYS A 66 1.70 -5.57 23.77
C LYS A 66 0.89 -6.39 22.77
N THR A 67 1.57 -6.98 21.80
CA THR A 67 1.00 -7.93 20.84
C THR A 67 1.54 -9.33 21.13
N GLN A 68 0.73 -10.36 20.88
CA GLN A 68 1.16 -11.75 20.97
C GLN A 68 0.82 -12.46 19.66
N GLY A 69 1.81 -13.13 19.06
CA GLY A 69 1.67 -13.78 17.76
C GLY A 69 2.36 -13.03 16.63
N GLN A 70 1.94 -13.29 15.39
CA GLN A 70 2.50 -12.69 14.19
C GLN A 70 1.67 -11.49 13.74
N VAL A 71 2.36 -10.42 13.32
CA VAL A 71 1.73 -9.27 12.67
C VAL A 71 1.70 -9.52 11.18
N TYR A 72 0.54 -9.31 10.58
CA TYR A 72 0.34 -9.34 9.14
C TYR A 72 -0.03 -7.95 8.63
N HIS A 73 0.51 -7.57 7.48
CA HIS A 73 0.10 -6.35 6.81
C HIS A 73 -1.17 -6.62 6.00
N THR A 74 -2.23 -5.86 6.27
CA THR A 74 -3.47 -5.89 5.50
C THR A 74 -3.67 -4.54 4.84
N ALA A 75 -3.65 -4.50 3.51
CA ALA A 75 -4.05 -3.31 2.77
C ALA A 75 -5.58 -3.15 2.85
N GLY A 76 -6.04 -2.09 3.50
CA GLY A 76 -7.45 -1.70 3.54
C GLY A 76 -7.91 -0.98 2.27
N SER A 77 -9.16 -0.54 2.24
CA SER A 77 -9.68 0.31 1.16
C SER A 77 -8.87 1.60 1.03
N LEU A 78 -8.57 2.01 -0.21
CA LEU A 78 -7.89 3.28 -0.51
C LEU A 78 -8.77 4.51 -0.21
N LEU A 79 -10.09 4.32 -0.18
CA LEU A 79 -11.07 5.35 0.14
C LEU A 79 -11.77 5.03 1.46
N PRO A 80 -12.11 6.04 2.29
CA PRO A 80 -12.92 5.82 3.47
C PRO A 80 -14.32 5.31 3.08
N LEU A 81 -14.97 4.60 4.01
CA LEU A 81 -16.39 4.30 3.87
C LEU A 81 -17.21 5.60 3.95
N PRO A 82 -18.44 5.61 3.41
CA PRO A 82 -19.34 6.74 3.60
C PRO A 82 -19.44 7.12 5.08
N ASP A 83 -19.33 8.41 5.38
CA ASP A 83 -19.41 8.98 6.73
C ASP A 83 -18.28 8.56 7.71
N GLU A 84 -17.21 7.91 7.23
CA GLU A 84 -16.02 7.63 8.02
C GLU A 84 -14.88 8.61 7.75
N HIS A 85 -14.09 8.89 8.79
CA HIS A 85 -12.86 9.67 8.64
C HIS A 85 -11.76 8.83 7.97
N PRO A 86 -10.92 9.41 7.10
CA PRO A 86 -9.78 8.73 6.51
C PRO A 86 -8.83 8.17 7.59
N GLN A 87 -8.41 6.91 7.44
CA GLN A 87 -7.45 6.25 8.33
C GLN A 87 -6.29 5.64 7.55
N PHE A 88 -5.12 5.54 8.20
CA PHE A 88 -3.94 4.85 7.67
C PHE A 88 -3.53 5.40 6.29
N LEU A 89 -3.47 4.56 5.25
CA LEU A 89 -3.11 4.95 3.88
C LEU A 89 -4.08 5.96 3.26
N GLN A 90 -5.35 6.00 3.70
CA GLN A 90 -6.37 6.90 3.15
C GLN A 90 -6.00 8.37 3.37
N ILE A 91 -5.26 8.68 4.44
CA ILE A 91 -4.82 10.04 4.77
C ILE A 91 -3.94 10.63 3.64
N TYR A 92 -3.14 9.80 2.95
CA TYR A 92 -2.33 10.27 1.81
C TYR A 92 -3.16 10.67 0.59
N PHE A 93 -4.34 10.09 0.42
CA PHE A 93 -5.21 10.37 -0.73
C PHE A 93 -6.23 11.46 -0.43
N MET A 94 -6.64 11.57 0.84
CA MET A 94 -7.69 12.49 1.31
C MET A 94 -7.11 13.76 1.95
N GLY A 95 -5.85 13.74 2.40
CA GLY A 95 -5.14 14.87 3.01
C GLY A 95 -4.77 15.93 1.98
N ASN A 96 -5.74 16.73 1.57
CA ASN A 96 -5.55 17.93 0.76
C ASN A 96 -6.44 19.09 1.23
N ASP A 97 -6.98 19.03 2.44
CA ASP A 97 -7.68 20.18 3.03
C ASP A 97 -6.65 21.17 3.58
N ALA A 98 -6.80 22.44 3.20
CA ALA A 98 -5.97 23.59 3.55
C ALA A 98 -5.91 23.93 5.07
N ASN A 99 -6.22 22.98 5.95
CA ASN A 99 -6.33 23.11 7.40
C ASN A 99 -5.34 22.23 8.19
N GLU A 100 -4.30 21.67 7.56
CA GLU A 100 -3.18 21.07 8.31
C GLU A 100 -2.30 22.18 8.92
N THR A 101 -2.81 22.85 9.97
CA THR A 101 -2.01 23.64 10.90
C THR A 101 -1.31 22.72 11.88
N ASN A 102 0.03 22.74 11.87
CA ASN A 102 0.90 22.26 12.95
C ASN A 102 0.54 22.88 14.30
#